data_AF-A0A210PN96-F1
#
_entry.id   AF-A0A210PN96-F1
#
_cell.length_a   1.000
_cell.length_b   1.000
_cell.length_c   1.000
_cell.angle_alpha   90.00
_cell.angle_beta   90.00
_cell.angle_gamma   90.00
#
_symmetry.space_group_name_H-M   'P 1'
#
loop_
_entity.id
_entity.type
_entity.pdbx_description
1 polymer ?
#
loop_
_entity_poly.entity_id
_entity_poly.type
_entity_poly.pdbx_seq_one_letter_code
_entity_poly.pdbx_strand_id
1 'polypeptide(L)'
;MMWRAKYVHKMCKQITWKASYVHARTPVFFYSKPNGLLACKSPKTGSTFMGALIRALNQPSNNNVSGMFLLGRNKIHNGLHEVWDILAAEPIKQSTLTVMTTRDPYSRLFSTFVDKYFLLGRLGRELATHLKRGFKEDRNKYCGYDITFQEFLDYVVFLAQNMKELNEHMAPVSQLCDVCNIKYDLICRQESLSEGISEVLRLTKNVTSSRLNAIRQSINTTSPYASMLSLISSHIFDYNKHRQDCPNQLSFMRKMWKAFQVQGLVNSVIKFPGEIFSRFLFIEKEAHAITSAILQVIQSNPLSKKQRQQQRLTALTITYRNIRWQTIVNLQRVFKLDFQLFGYSNYPPIMYNITKTTNGYI
;
A
#
# COMPACT_ATOMS: atom_id res chain seq x y z
N MET A 1 -6.41 -14.49 -12.93
CA MET A 1 -5.31 -14.40 -11.93
C MET A 1 -4.23 -15.44 -12.18
N MET A 2 -4.57 -16.72 -12.26
CA MET A 2 -3.64 -17.78 -12.72
C MET A 2 -3.10 -17.51 -14.13
N TRP A 3 -3.95 -17.07 -15.06
CA TRP A 3 -3.51 -16.70 -16.42
C TRP A 3 -2.42 -15.61 -16.40
N ARG A 4 -2.49 -14.67 -15.45
CA ARG A 4 -1.50 -13.59 -15.30
C ARG A 4 -0.16 -14.16 -14.83
N ALA A 5 -0.18 -15.10 -13.90
CA ALA A 5 1.02 -15.81 -13.48
C ALA A 5 1.68 -16.55 -14.66
N LYS A 6 0.88 -17.28 -15.46
CA LYS A 6 1.37 -17.93 -16.69
C LYS A 6 1.96 -16.93 -17.70
N TYR A 7 1.27 -15.81 -17.92
CA TYR A 7 1.73 -14.74 -18.80
C TYR A 7 3.06 -14.16 -18.32
N VAL A 8 3.16 -13.80 -17.03
CA VAL A 8 4.39 -13.25 -16.44
C VAL A 8 5.55 -14.23 -16.58
N HIS A 9 5.36 -15.50 -16.25
CA HIS A 9 6.40 -16.51 -16.39
C HIS A 9 6.87 -16.68 -17.85
N LYS A 10 5.95 -16.61 -18.82
CA LYS A 10 6.31 -16.60 -20.24
C LYS A 10 7.13 -15.36 -20.61
N MET A 11 6.70 -14.18 -20.17
CA MET A 11 7.39 -12.91 -20.44
C MET A 11 8.79 -12.86 -19.82
N CYS A 12 8.96 -13.41 -18.60
CA CYS A 12 10.26 -13.52 -17.95
C CYS A 12 11.30 -14.28 -18.79
N LYS A 13 10.87 -15.25 -19.62
CA LYS A 13 11.78 -16.00 -20.53
C LYS A 13 12.14 -15.22 -21.80
N GLN A 14 11.33 -14.24 -22.19
CA GLN A 14 11.47 -13.50 -23.45
C GLN A 14 12.22 -12.17 -23.26
N ILE A 15 12.11 -11.57 -22.07
CA ILE A 15 12.79 -10.33 -21.75
C ILE A 15 14.25 -10.65 -21.43
N THR A 16 15.19 -10.17 -22.25
CA THR A 16 16.61 -10.17 -21.87
C THR A 16 16.78 -9.30 -20.63
N TRP A 17 17.04 -9.93 -19.48
CA TRP A 17 17.35 -9.32 -18.19
C TRP A 17 18.73 -8.65 -18.22
N LYS A 18 18.97 -7.73 -19.14
CA LYS A 18 20.15 -6.86 -19.05
C LYS A 18 19.94 -5.98 -17.82
N ALA A 19 20.65 -6.34 -16.75
CA ALA A 19 20.82 -5.63 -15.48
C ALA A 19 19.78 -4.52 -15.27
N SER A 20 18.63 -4.88 -14.66
CA SER A 20 17.79 -3.85 -14.06
C SER A 20 18.69 -3.07 -13.10
N TYR A 21 19.00 -1.82 -13.42
CA TYR A 21 19.80 -0.93 -12.56
C TYR A 21 19.04 -0.55 -11.27
N VAL A 22 17.81 -1.02 -11.15
CA VAL A 22 16.97 -0.88 -9.96
C VAL A 22 17.29 -1.99 -8.99
N HIS A 23 17.87 -1.63 -7.85
CA HIS A 23 18.15 -2.52 -6.74
C HIS A 23 17.06 -2.39 -5.67
N ALA A 24 16.58 -3.52 -5.17
CA ALA A 24 15.64 -3.60 -4.06
C ALA A 24 16.15 -4.64 -3.06
N ARG A 25 15.67 -4.57 -1.82
CA ARG A 25 15.95 -5.61 -0.81
C ARG A 25 15.55 -7.00 -1.30
N THR A 26 16.13 -8.03 -0.67
CA THR A 26 15.73 -9.43 -0.85
C THR A 26 14.21 -9.62 -0.65
N PRO A 27 13.57 -10.54 -1.39
CA PRO A 27 12.16 -10.84 -1.22
C PRO A 27 11.82 -11.30 0.21
N VAL A 28 10.68 -10.82 0.69
CA VAL A 28 10.10 -11.19 1.99
C VAL A 28 8.69 -11.68 1.74
N PHE A 29 8.28 -12.72 2.44
CA PHE A 29 6.96 -13.31 2.29
C PHE A 29 6.29 -13.51 3.62
N PHE A 30 4.98 -13.33 3.66
CA PHE A 30 4.17 -13.91 4.73
C PHE A 30 3.96 -15.39 4.44
N TYR A 31 4.06 -16.22 5.47
CA TYR A 31 3.96 -17.66 5.36
C TYR A 31 3.00 -18.27 6.38
N SER A 32 1.99 -18.96 5.86
CA SER A 32 1.17 -19.90 6.63
C SER A 32 1.67 -21.31 6.37
N LYS A 33 2.55 -21.79 7.25
CA LYS A 33 3.08 -23.16 7.21
C LYS A 33 1.99 -24.23 7.27
N PRO A 34 0.98 -24.15 8.17
CA PRO A 34 -0.06 -25.18 8.27
C PRO A 34 -0.91 -25.31 6.99
N ASN A 35 -1.10 -24.20 6.28
CA ASN A 35 -1.97 -24.13 5.11
C ASN A 35 -1.22 -24.17 3.77
N GLY A 36 0.12 -24.19 3.81
CA GLY A 36 0.94 -24.10 2.60
C GLY A 36 0.60 -22.87 1.77
N LEU A 37 0.48 -21.69 2.39
CA LEU A 37 0.22 -20.43 1.69
C LEU A 37 1.35 -19.45 1.93
N LEU A 38 1.87 -18.90 0.83
CA LEU A 38 2.98 -17.98 0.81
C LEU A 38 2.61 -16.73 0.01
N ALA A 39 2.80 -15.55 0.59
CA ALA A 39 2.39 -14.29 -0.02
C ALA A 39 3.52 -13.27 -0.01
N CYS A 40 3.96 -12.80 -1.19
CA CYS A 40 5.00 -11.78 -1.27
C CYS A 40 4.58 -10.49 -0.53
N LYS A 41 5.45 -10.02 0.37
CA LYS A 41 5.28 -8.77 1.11
C LYS A 41 5.76 -7.60 0.24
N SER A 42 4.86 -7.08 -0.59
CA SER A 42 5.07 -5.86 -1.37
C SER A 42 4.27 -4.68 -0.78
N PRO A 43 4.92 -3.61 -0.29
CA PRO A 43 4.19 -2.50 0.29
C PRO A 43 3.24 -1.80 -0.71
N LYS A 44 2.13 -1.30 -0.17
CA LYS A 44 1.10 -0.50 -0.88
C LYS A 44 0.33 -1.25 -1.97
N THR A 45 0.42 -2.57 -2.02
CA THR A 45 -0.35 -3.45 -2.91
C THR A 45 -1.46 -4.23 -2.19
N GLY A 46 -1.62 -4.04 -0.87
CA GLY A 46 -2.51 -4.85 -0.01
C GLY A 46 -1.78 -5.73 1.00
N SER A 47 -0.47 -5.56 1.19
CA SER A 47 0.35 -6.40 2.09
C SER A 47 -0.15 -6.47 3.53
N THR A 48 -0.68 -5.39 4.11
CA THR A 48 -1.25 -5.44 5.48
C THR A 48 -2.46 -6.38 5.55
N PHE A 49 -3.32 -6.36 4.52
CA PHE A 49 -4.45 -7.27 4.44
C PHE A 49 -4.00 -8.72 4.25
N MET A 50 -3.01 -8.97 3.38
CA MET A 50 -2.43 -10.31 3.21
C MET A 50 -1.82 -10.83 4.51
N GLY A 51 -1.09 -9.99 5.26
CA GLY A 51 -0.54 -10.36 6.56
C GLY A 51 -1.63 -10.66 7.61
N ALA A 52 -2.71 -9.89 7.63
CA ALA A 52 -3.87 -10.17 8.49
C ALA A 52 -4.55 -11.50 8.12
N LEU A 53 -4.69 -11.79 6.82
CA LEU A 53 -5.21 -13.07 6.32
C LEU A 53 -4.33 -14.24 6.75
N ILE A 54 -3.01 -14.14 6.60
CA ILE A 54 -2.07 -15.19 7.04
C ILE A 54 -2.16 -15.42 8.55
N ARG A 55 -2.29 -14.36 9.35
CA ARG A 55 -2.53 -14.49 10.79
C ARG A 55 -3.86 -15.16 11.09
N ALA A 56 -4.94 -14.78 10.41
CA ALA A 56 -6.25 -15.38 10.58
C ALA A 56 -6.28 -16.89 10.25
N LEU A 57 -5.50 -17.30 9.25
CA LEU A 57 -5.30 -18.71 8.89
C LEU A 57 -4.48 -19.47 9.95
N ASN A 58 -3.45 -18.82 10.51
CA ASN A 58 -2.58 -19.42 11.54
C ASN A 58 -3.21 -19.45 12.95
N GLN A 59 -4.35 -18.80 13.18
CA GLN A 59 -5.02 -18.81 14.48
C GLN A 59 -5.64 -20.18 14.78
N PRO A 60 -5.55 -20.69 16.03
CA PRO A 60 -6.31 -21.86 16.48
C PRO A 60 -7.81 -21.68 16.26
N SER A 61 -8.54 -22.80 16.08
CA SER A 61 -9.97 -22.86 15.73
C SER A 61 -10.88 -21.98 16.59
N ASN A 62 -10.54 -21.75 17.87
CA ASN A 62 -11.37 -21.02 18.84
C ASN A 62 -11.07 -19.51 18.93
N ASN A 63 -10.07 -18.99 18.20
CA ASN A 63 -9.68 -17.59 18.28
C ASN A 63 -10.44 -16.67 17.32
N ASN A 64 -10.65 -15.42 17.77
CA ASN A 64 -11.39 -14.39 17.04
C ASN A 64 -10.66 -13.97 15.74
N VAL A 65 -11.12 -14.50 14.59
CA VAL A 65 -10.65 -14.15 13.24
C VAL A 65 -10.76 -12.65 12.95
N SER A 66 -11.87 -12.02 13.35
CA SER A 66 -12.13 -10.61 13.05
C SER A 66 -11.08 -9.69 13.66
N GLY A 67 -10.57 -10.04 14.85
CA GLY A 67 -9.51 -9.29 15.54
C GLY A 67 -8.22 -9.19 14.72
N MET A 68 -7.91 -10.17 13.88
CA MET A 68 -6.69 -10.16 13.05
C MET A 68 -6.71 -9.05 11.99
N PHE A 69 -7.89 -8.71 11.48
CA PHE A 69 -8.09 -7.63 10.51
C PHE A 69 -8.15 -6.24 11.15
N LEU A 70 -8.24 -6.17 12.48
CA LEU A 70 -8.20 -4.92 13.27
C LEU A 70 -6.80 -4.58 13.77
N LEU A 71 -5.81 -5.45 13.58
CA LEU A 71 -4.44 -5.22 14.01
C LEU A 71 -3.82 -4.01 13.26
N GLY A 72 -3.13 -3.16 14.02
CA GLY A 72 -2.32 -2.09 13.46
C GLY A 72 -1.17 -2.61 12.59
N ARG A 73 -0.74 -1.82 11.60
CA ARG A 73 0.29 -2.20 10.62
C ARG A 73 1.60 -2.64 11.26
N ASN A 74 2.03 -1.96 12.33
CA ASN A 74 3.25 -2.30 13.07
C ASN A 74 3.17 -3.67 13.73
N LYS A 75 1.96 -4.11 14.10
CA LYS A 75 1.74 -5.46 14.64
C LYS A 75 1.76 -6.51 13.53
N ILE A 76 1.22 -6.20 12.34
CA ILE A 76 1.21 -7.10 11.18
C ILE A 76 2.62 -7.29 10.59
N HIS A 77 3.37 -6.20 10.43
CA HIS A 77 4.69 -6.17 9.77
C HIS A 77 5.84 -6.22 10.78
N ASN A 78 5.83 -7.19 11.70
CA ASN A 78 6.81 -7.32 12.79
C ASN A 78 7.74 -8.53 12.67
N GLY A 79 7.80 -9.17 11.50
CA GLY A 79 8.60 -10.39 11.28
C GLY A 79 7.91 -11.70 11.67
N LEU A 80 6.80 -11.66 12.42
CA LEU A 80 6.05 -12.88 12.73
C LEU A 80 5.38 -13.43 11.47
N HIS A 81 5.61 -14.73 11.22
CA HIS A 81 5.20 -15.41 9.99
C HIS A 81 5.82 -14.81 8.72
N GLU A 82 6.96 -14.13 8.83
CA GLU A 82 7.71 -13.65 7.68
C GLU A 82 8.91 -14.57 7.42
N VAL A 83 9.14 -14.90 6.15
CA VAL A 83 10.31 -15.66 5.70
C VAL A 83 11.07 -14.86 4.65
N TRP A 84 12.39 -14.95 4.71
CA TRP A 84 13.33 -14.34 3.78
C TRP A 84 13.85 -15.42 2.84
N ASP A 85 14.13 -15.02 1.59
CA ASP A 85 14.85 -15.83 0.61
C ASP A 85 14.36 -17.29 0.47
N ILE A 86 13.24 -17.45 -0.22
CA ILE A 86 12.60 -18.77 -0.41
C ILE A 86 13.34 -19.61 -1.46
N LEU A 87 14.28 -19.00 -2.19
CA LEU A 87 15.15 -19.74 -3.09
C LEU A 87 16.08 -20.68 -2.30
N ALA A 88 16.40 -20.35 -1.04
CA ALA A 88 17.18 -21.19 -0.13
C ALA A 88 16.38 -22.34 0.53
N ALA A 89 15.07 -22.46 0.29
CA ALA A 89 14.21 -23.46 0.92
C ALA A 89 13.41 -24.29 -0.10
N GLU A 90 14.10 -25.15 -0.84
CA GLU A 90 13.52 -26.18 -1.74
C GLU A 90 12.27 -26.91 -1.17
N PRO A 91 12.20 -27.27 0.14
CA PRO A 91 11.03 -27.96 0.70
C PRO A 91 9.74 -27.11 0.72
N ILE A 92 9.84 -25.78 0.66
CA ILE A 92 8.67 -24.89 0.70
C ILE A 92 7.95 -24.88 -0.67
N LYS A 93 8.63 -25.15 -1.79
CA LYS A 93 8.09 -24.87 -3.13
C LYS A 93 7.12 -25.91 -3.69
N GLN A 94 7.22 -27.19 -3.32
CA GLN A 94 6.49 -28.25 -4.04
C GLN A 94 5.02 -28.38 -3.66
N SER A 95 4.60 -27.89 -2.49
CA SER A 95 3.22 -28.01 -1.99
C SER A 95 2.57 -26.69 -1.57
N THR A 96 3.26 -25.56 -1.72
CA THR A 96 2.81 -24.25 -1.24
C THR A 96 2.22 -23.41 -2.37
N LEU A 97 1.00 -22.90 -2.15
CA LEU A 97 0.37 -21.88 -2.97
C LEU A 97 1.14 -20.56 -2.82
N THR A 98 1.81 -20.11 -3.90
CA THR A 98 2.64 -18.91 -3.89
C THR A 98 1.93 -17.76 -4.59
N VAL A 99 1.71 -16.66 -3.86
CA VAL A 99 0.85 -15.55 -4.27
C VAL A 99 1.62 -14.24 -4.21
N MET A 100 1.34 -13.33 -5.14
CA MET A 100 1.73 -11.93 -5.00
C MET A 100 0.57 -10.98 -5.31
N THR A 101 0.63 -9.81 -4.68
CA THR A 101 -0.23 -8.67 -4.99
C THR A 101 0.58 -7.59 -5.70
N THR A 102 0.02 -7.04 -6.77
CA THR A 102 0.57 -5.96 -7.58
C THR A 102 -0.35 -4.76 -7.51
N ARG A 103 0.11 -3.59 -7.95
CA ARG A 103 -0.70 -2.38 -8.08
C ARG A 103 -0.14 -1.54 -9.20
N ASP A 104 -0.98 -0.75 -9.85
CA ASP A 104 -0.54 0.27 -10.80
C ASP A 104 0.62 1.11 -10.21
N PRO A 105 1.79 1.18 -10.87
CA PRO A 105 2.97 1.86 -10.33
C PRO A 105 2.71 3.31 -9.91
N TYR A 106 1.95 4.07 -10.71
CA TYR A 106 1.64 5.47 -10.40
C TYR A 106 0.77 5.60 -9.15
N SER A 107 -0.27 4.77 -9.06
CA SER A 107 -1.15 4.68 -7.90
C SER A 107 -0.40 4.22 -6.64
N ARG A 108 0.59 3.33 -6.81
CA ARG A 108 1.42 2.83 -5.72
C ARG A 108 2.36 3.92 -5.19
N LEU A 109 3.07 4.64 -6.07
CA LEU A 109 3.94 5.76 -5.70
C LEU A 109 3.17 6.88 -5.01
N PHE A 110 1.99 7.23 -5.49
CA PHE A 110 1.13 8.20 -4.82
C PHE A 110 0.70 7.74 -3.43
N SER A 111 0.33 6.46 -3.29
CA SER A 111 0.01 5.87 -1.99
C SER A 111 1.21 5.87 -1.04
N THR A 112 2.42 5.69 -1.56
CA THR A 112 3.67 5.80 -0.79
C THR A 112 3.91 7.24 -0.35
N PHE A 113 3.77 8.22 -1.25
CA PHE A 113 3.93 9.64 -0.91
C PHE A 113 3.01 10.07 0.24
N VAL A 114 1.70 9.80 0.11
CA VAL A 114 0.71 10.17 1.13
C VAL A 114 1.05 9.55 2.49
N ASP A 115 1.47 8.28 2.49
CA ASP A 115 1.73 7.53 3.72
C ASP A 115 3.08 7.84 4.38
N LYS A 116 4.13 8.11 3.59
CA LYS A 116 5.52 8.12 4.07
C LYS A 116 6.20 9.48 4.01
N TYR A 117 5.65 10.42 3.24
CA TYR A 117 6.27 11.74 2.98
C TYR A 117 5.35 12.89 3.37
N PHE A 118 4.05 12.77 3.05
CA PHE A 118 3.05 13.75 3.48
C PHE A 118 2.76 13.61 4.98
N LEU A 119 2.52 12.39 5.46
CA LEU A 119 2.40 12.08 6.89
C LEU A 119 3.78 11.98 7.56
N LEU A 120 3.80 12.11 8.89
CA LEU A 120 5.03 12.06 9.68
C LEU A 120 5.67 10.68 9.63
N GLY A 121 6.99 10.64 9.57
CA GLY A 121 7.75 9.41 9.57
C GLY A 121 9.18 9.58 9.05
N ARG A 122 9.98 8.55 9.28
CA ARG A 122 11.40 8.51 8.94
C ARG A 122 11.72 8.87 7.49
N LEU A 123 11.00 8.31 6.51
CA LEU A 123 11.30 8.49 5.09
C LEU A 123 11.08 9.94 4.60
N GLY A 124 10.02 10.59 5.08
CA GLY A 124 9.80 12.00 4.84
C GLY A 124 10.93 12.84 5.43
N ARG A 125 11.36 12.56 6.67
CA ARG A 125 12.50 13.27 7.28
C ARG A 125 13.79 13.09 6.49
N GLU A 126 14.11 11.86 6.09
CA GLU A 126 15.32 11.55 5.31
C GLU A 126 15.37 12.33 3.99
N LEU A 127 14.25 12.39 3.27
CA LEU A 127 14.19 13.17 2.04
C LEU A 127 14.27 14.69 2.30
N ALA A 128 13.64 15.20 3.36
CA ALA A 128 13.76 16.61 3.72
C ALA A 128 15.23 16.99 3.96
N THR A 129 15.94 16.17 4.73
CA THR A 129 17.37 16.35 4.99
C THR A 129 18.19 16.28 3.70
N HIS A 130 17.91 15.31 2.82
CA HIS A 130 18.60 15.18 1.52
C HIS A 130 18.43 16.44 0.66
N LEU A 131 17.21 17.01 0.63
CA LEU A 131 16.89 18.22 -0.12
C LEU A 131 17.32 19.51 0.61
N LYS A 132 17.92 19.42 1.81
CA LYS A 132 18.21 20.55 2.70
C LYS A 132 16.97 21.42 2.97
N ARG A 133 15.81 20.76 3.11
CA ARG A 133 14.52 21.38 3.44
C ARG A 133 14.19 21.22 4.91
N GLY A 134 13.54 22.24 5.47
CA GLY A 134 13.04 22.23 6.83
C GLY A 134 11.66 21.62 6.97
N PHE A 135 10.97 22.03 8.04
CA PHE A 135 9.58 21.65 8.26
C PHE A 135 8.63 22.53 7.45
N LYS A 136 7.48 21.96 7.09
CA LYS A 136 6.42 22.68 6.42
C LYS A 136 5.70 23.59 7.41
N GLU A 137 5.65 24.88 7.09
CA GLU A 137 4.91 25.88 7.86
C GLU A 137 3.44 25.47 8.03
N ASP A 138 2.93 25.70 9.23
CA ASP A 138 1.54 25.50 9.59
C ASP A 138 1.07 26.67 10.46
N ARG A 139 -0.24 26.90 10.53
CA ARG A 139 -0.84 27.99 11.33
C ARG A 139 -0.37 27.98 12.79
N ASN A 140 -0.04 26.81 13.33
CA ASN A 140 0.37 26.63 14.72
C ASN A 140 1.86 26.24 14.85
N LYS A 141 2.73 26.82 14.01
CA LYS A 141 4.20 26.62 13.89
C LYS A 141 4.59 25.84 12.63
N TYR A 142 4.77 24.53 12.73
CA TYR A 142 5.10 23.66 11.59
C TYR A 142 4.54 22.26 11.83
N CYS A 143 4.32 21.50 10.76
CA CYS A 143 3.91 20.11 10.89
C CYS A 143 4.35 19.23 9.71
N GLY A 144 5.36 18.39 9.96
CA GLY A 144 5.99 17.51 8.98
C GLY A 144 6.88 18.28 8.00
N TYR A 145 7.17 17.65 6.87
CA TYR A 145 8.28 18.04 6.01
C TYR A 145 7.81 18.85 4.79
N ASP A 146 8.59 19.84 4.37
CA ASP A 146 8.32 20.63 3.18
C ASP A 146 8.83 19.90 1.92
N ILE A 147 8.04 18.92 1.48
CA ILE A 147 8.36 18.04 0.35
C ILE A 147 7.16 17.97 -0.59
N THR A 148 7.41 18.20 -1.87
CA THR A 148 6.43 18.05 -2.94
C THR A 148 6.41 16.62 -3.52
N PHE A 149 5.31 16.26 -4.19
CA PHE A 149 5.24 14.98 -4.88
C PHE A 149 6.26 14.87 -6.02
N GLN A 150 6.55 15.99 -6.70
CA GLN A 150 7.58 16.09 -7.72
C GLN A 150 8.97 15.71 -7.17
N GLU A 151 9.39 16.34 -6.08
CA GLU A 151 10.69 16.06 -5.44
C GLU A 151 10.79 14.60 -4.96
N PHE A 152 9.70 14.04 -4.43
CA PHE A 152 9.65 12.62 -4.08
C PHE A 152 9.89 11.72 -5.32
N LEU A 153 9.21 11.99 -6.44
CA LEU A 153 9.38 11.20 -7.65
C LEU A 153 10.79 11.34 -8.25
N ASP A 154 11.33 12.56 -8.24
CA ASP A 154 12.71 12.81 -8.67
C ASP A 154 13.71 12.07 -7.79
N TYR A 155 13.47 12.00 -6.49
CA TYR A 155 14.30 11.24 -5.57
C TYR A 155 14.28 9.73 -5.85
N VAL A 156 13.11 9.16 -6.16
CA VAL A 156 12.99 7.74 -6.59
C VAL A 156 13.83 7.49 -7.85
N VAL A 157 13.74 8.39 -8.83
CA VAL A 157 14.51 8.32 -10.07
C VAL A 157 16.02 8.46 -9.78
N PHE A 158 16.41 9.43 -8.96
CA PHE A 158 17.79 9.67 -8.57
C PHE A 158 18.41 8.44 -7.93
N LEU A 159 17.73 7.81 -6.95
CA LEU A 159 18.21 6.61 -6.30
C LEU A 159 18.41 5.46 -7.29
N ALA A 160 17.44 5.25 -8.19
CA ALA A 160 17.53 4.22 -9.21
C ALA A 160 18.72 4.47 -10.15
N GLN A 161 18.83 5.65 -10.74
CA GLN A 161 19.90 5.98 -11.70
C GLN A 161 21.30 5.88 -11.09
N ASN A 162 21.44 6.10 -9.79
CA ASN A 162 22.70 5.97 -9.06
C ASN A 162 22.92 4.55 -8.48
N MET A 163 22.13 3.57 -8.93
CA MET A 163 22.20 2.16 -8.50
C MET A 163 22.15 2.00 -6.97
N LYS A 164 21.46 2.91 -6.28
CA LYS A 164 21.22 2.80 -4.84
C LYS A 164 20.06 1.84 -4.61
N GLU A 165 20.09 1.13 -3.48
CA GLU A 165 18.94 0.32 -3.07
C GLU A 165 17.73 1.24 -2.84
N LEU A 166 16.65 0.98 -3.58
CA LEU A 166 15.38 1.65 -3.34
C LEU A 166 14.72 1.03 -2.11
N ASN A 167 14.27 1.89 -1.20
CA ASN A 167 13.40 1.47 -0.11
C ASN A 167 12.20 0.67 -0.65
N GLU A 168 11.74 -0.33 0.10
CA GLU A 168 10.63 -1.20 -0.30
C GLU A 168 9.30 -0.49 -0.61
N HIS A 169 9.09 0.73 -0.12
CA HIS A 169 7.94 1.54 -0.47
C HIS A 169 8.05 2.23 -1.84
N MET A 170 9.27 2.35 -2.37
CA MET A 170 9.56 2.95 -3.67
C MET A 170 9.84 1.90 -4.74
N ALA A 171 10.55 0.83 -4.40
CA ALA A 171 11.04 -0.14 -5.39
C ALA A 171 9.89 -0.78 -6.21
N PRO A 172 10.11 -1.11 -7.50
CA PRO A 172 9.17 -1.86 -8.32
C PRO A 172 8.79 -3.20 -7.67
N VAL A 173 7.53 -3.61 -7.83
CA VAL A 173 7.01 -4.85 -7.24
C VAL A 173 7.65 -6.08 -7.89
N SER A 174 7.94 -6.01 -9.20
CA SER A 174 8.66 -7.06 -9.92
C SER A 174 10.04 -7.36 -9.31
N GLN A 175 10.74 -6.33 -8.83
CA GLN A 175 12.03 -6.46 -8.15
C GLN A 175 11.86 -6.95 -6.71
N LEU A 176 10.95 -6.35 -5.94
CA LEU A 176 10.72 -6.71 -4.52
C LEU A 176 10.26 -8.15 -4.31
N CYS A 177 9.59 -8.71 -5.30
CA CYS A 177 9.06 -10.07 -5.28
C CYS A 177 9.86 -11.02 -6.17
N ASP A 178 10.97 -10.58 -6.75
CA ASP A 178 11.82 -11.37 -7.64
C ASP A 178 11.02 -12.25 -8.64
N VAL A 179 10.13 -11.56 -9.38
CA VAL A 179 8.99 -12.19 -10.05
C VAL A 179 9.37 -13.22 -11.12
N CYS A 180 10.63 -13.22 -11.57
CA CYS A 180 11.09 -14.10 -12.62
C CYS A 180 11.92 -15.28 -12.13
N ASN A 181 12.51 -15.20 -10.94
CA ASN A 181 13.15 -16.35 -10.31
C ASN A 181 12.17 -17.12 -9.39
N ILE A 182 11.07 -16.49 -8.99
CA ILE A 182 10.05 -17.10 -8.12
C ILE A 182 8.81 -17.50 -8.93
N LYS A 183 8.43 -18.78 -8.83
CA LYS A 183 7.22 -19.31 -9.48
C LYS A 183 5.98 -18.96 -8.67
N TYR A 184 5.27 -17.91 -9.07
CA TYR A 184 3.97 -17.56 -8.53
C TYR A 184 2.85 -18.38 -9.16
N ASP A 185 1.90 -18.85 -8.35
CA ASP A 185 0.66 -19.50 -8.81
C ASP A 185 -0.45 -18.48 -9.07
N LEU A 186 -0.48 -17.41 -8.26
CA LEU A 186 -1.46 -16.34 -8.35
C LEU A 186 -0.82 -14.94 -8.31
N ILE A 187 -1.18 -14.12 -9.31
CA ILE A 187 -0.85 -12.69 -9.34
C ILE A 187 -2.15 -11.88 -9.27
N CYS A 188 -2.40 -11.30 -8.10
CA CYS A 188 -3.55 -10.47 -7.79
C CYS A 188 -3.23 -8.98 -8.05
N ARG A 189 -4.24 -8.21 -8.46
CA ARG A 189 -4.13 -6.75 -8.58
C ARG A 189 -4.83 -6.09 -7.40
N GLN A 190 -4.26 -5.02 -6.85
CA GLN A 190 -4.85 -4.29 -5.73
C GLN A 190 -6.22 -3.72 -6.11
N GLU A 191 -6.38 -3.31 -7.36
CA GLU A 191 -7.60 -2.73 -7.92
C GLU A 191 -8.78 -3.72 -7.89
N SER A 192 -8.49 -5.02 -7.93
CA SER A 192 -9.44 -6.15 -7.84
C SER A 192 -9.01 -7.13 -6.74
N LEU A 193 -8.61 -6.59 -5.57
CA LEU A 193 -8.05 -7.40 -4.49
C LEU A 193 -9.10 -8.37 -3.93
N SER A 194 -10.36 -7.96 -3.84
CA SER A 194 -11.44 -8.80 -3.30
C SER A 194 -11.58 -10.12 -4.05
N GLU A 195 -11.58 -10.06 -5.38
CA GLU A 195 -11.62 -11.22 -6.27
C GLU A 195 -10.35 -12.06 -6.09
N GLY A 196 -9.20 -11.39 -5.98
CA GLY A 196 -7.90 -11.99 -5.62
C GLY A 196 -7.95 -12.86 -4.37
N ILE A 197 -8.45 -12.29 -3.29
CA ILE A 197 -8.51 -12.95 -1.99
C ILE A 197 -9.50 -14.12 -2.00
N SER A 198 -10.64 -13.98 -2.68
CA SER A 198 -11.59 -15.07 -2.84
C SER A 198 -10.93 -16.29 -3.50
N GLU A 199 -10.12 -16.06 -4.53
CA GLU A 199 -9.40 -17.12 -5.23
C GLU A 199 -8.26 -17.72 -4.39
N VAL A 200 -7.50 -16.88 -3.67
CA VAL A 200 -6.49 -17.35 -2.70
C VAL A 200 -7.12 -18.28 -1.66
N LEU A 201 -8.23 -17.86 -1.05
CA LEU A 201 -8.95 -18.67 -0.06
C LEU A 201 -9.48 -19.98 -0.64
N ARG A 202 -9.93 -19.98 -1.90
CA ARG A 202 -10.42 -21.19 -2.59
C ARG A 202 -9.32 -22.22 -2.81
N LEU A 203 -8.11 -21.76 -3.10
CA LEU A 203 -6.96 -22.64 -3.39
C LEU A 203 -6.12 -22.98 -2.15
N THR A 204 -6.32 -22.27 -1.04
CA THR A 204 -5.59 -22.52 0.21
C THR A 204 -6.03 -23.85 0.82
N LYS A 205 -5.08 -24.71 1.16
CA LYS A 205 -5.34 -26.07 1.65
C LYS A 205 -5.39 -26.12 3.18
N ASN A 206 -5.88 -27.23 3.73
CA ASN A 206 -5.90 -27.51 5.18
C ASN A 206 -6.63 -26.45 6.01
N VAL A 207 -7.67 -25.82 5.45
CA VAL A 207 -8.54 -24.88 6.18
C VAL A 207 -9.91 -25.52 6.37
N THR A 208 -10.42 -25.53 7.61
CA THR A 208 -11.78 -26.04 7.87
C THR A 208 -12.85 -25.13 7.26
N SER A 209 -14.00 -25.69 6.89
CA SER A 209 -15.13 -24.92 6.36
C SER A 209 -15.60 -23.81 7.32
N SER A 210 -15.63 -24.10 8.63
CA SER A 210 -15.98 -23.11 9.66
C SER A 210 -15.00 -21.93 9.69
N ARG A 211 -13.70 -22.20 9.60
CA ARG A 211 -12.66 -21.17 9.53
C ARG A 211 -12.75 -20.34 8.26
N LEU A 212 -12.95 -20.99 7.10
CA LEU A 212 -13.14 -20.29 5.83
C LEU A 212 -14.35 -19.35 5.89
N ASN A 213 -15.46 -19.80 6.48
CA ASN A 213 -16.65 -18.98 6.63
C ASN A 213 -16.42 -17.79 7.58
N ALA A 214 -15.75 -18.00 8.72
CA ALA A 214 -15.39 -16.91 9.64
C ALA A 214 -14.47 -15.87 8.98
N ILE A 215 -13.51 -16.30 8.16
CA ILE A 215 -12.64 -15.41 7.38
C ILE A 215 -13.46 -14.64 6.34
N ARG A 216 -14.28 -15.34 5.53
CA ARG A 216 -15.14 -14.69 4.53
C ARG A 216 -16.09 -13.66 5.16
N GLN A 217 -16.71 -14.00 6.29
CA GLN A 217 -17.55 -13.09 7.04
C GLN A 217 -16.75 -11.86 7.49
N SER A 218 -15.57 -12.06 8.07
CA SER A 218 -14.70 -10.96 8.51
C SER A 218 -14.25 -10.06 7.35
N ILE A 219 -13.98 -10.63 6.17
CA ILE A 219 -13.59 -9.88 4.96
C ILE A 219 -14.78 -9.06 4.44
N ASN A 220 -15.97 -9.66 4.37
CA ASN A 220 -17.18 -8.99 3.90
C ASN A 220 -17.61 -7.88 4.87
N THR A 221 -17.36 -8.05 6.17
CA THR A 221 -17.62 -7.04 7.20
C THR A 221 -16.41 -6.13 7.46
N THR A 222 -15.31 -6.28 6.70
CA THR A 222 -14.13 -5.40 6.82
C THR A 222 -14.54 -3.98 6.39
N SER A 223 -14.94 -3.23 7.40
CA SER A 223 -15.48 -1.88 7.28
C SER A 223 -14.36 -0.87 7.02
N PRO A 224 -14.67 0.31 6.45
CA PRO A 224 -13.82 1.50 6.54
C PRO A 224 -13.20 1.71 7.93
N TYR A 225 -13.89 1.27 9.00
CA TYR A 225 -13.37 1.20 10.36
C TYR A 225 -11.99 0.53 10.46
N ALA A 226 -11.83 -0.70 9.96
CA ALA A 226 -10.59 -1.45 10.08
C ALA A 226 -9.43 -0.77 9.34
N SER A 227 -9.73 -0.21 8.16
CA SER A 227 -8.75 0.54 7.37
C SER A 227 -8.31 1.83 8.08
N MET A 228 -9.26 2.57 8.66
CA MET A 228 -8.97 3.77 9.44
C MET A 228 -8.20 3.44 10.71
N LEU A 229 -8.66 2.47 11.51
CA LEU A 229 -8.00 2.03 12.74
C LEU A 229 -6.54 1.66 12.48
N SER A 230 -6.29 0.83 11.46
CA SER A 230 -4.93 0.41 11.11
C SER A 230 -4.02 1.58 10.71
N LEU A 231 -4.56 2.58 10.01
CA LEU A 231 -3.87 3.83 9.67
C LEU A 231 -3.59 4.68 10.91
N ILE A 232 -4.60 4.89 11.76
CA ILE A 232 -4.53 5.74 12.95
C ILE A 232 -3.54 5.16 13.94
N SER A 233 -3.64 3.88 14.29
CA SER A 233 -2.70 3.22 15.20
C SER A 233 -1.26 3.33 14.70
N SER A 234 -1.03 3.14 13.40
CA SER A 234 0.31 3.25 12.80
C SER A 234 0.86 4.68 12.88
N HIS A 235 0.05 5.68 12.53
CA HIS A 235 0.54 7.06 12.46
C HIS A 235 0.56 7.78 13.80
N ILE A 236 -0.24 7.35 14.78
CA ILE A 236 -0.08 7.78 16.17
C ILE A 236 1.27 7.30 16.72
N PHE A 237 1.64 6.04 16.43
CA PHE A 237 2.96 5.53 16.79
C PHE A 237 4.08 6.39 16.15
N ASP A 238 3.98 6.67 14.85
CA ASP A 238 4.96 7.52 14.15
C ASP A 238 4.98 8.96 14.70
N TYR A 239 3.81 9.53 15.00
CA TYR A 239 3.68 10.85 15.61
C TYR A 239 4.40 10.92 16.96
N ASN A 240 4.20 9.92 17.83
CA ASN A 240 4.85 9.88 19.14
C ASN A 240 6.37 9.78 19.02
N LYS A 241 6.89 9.08 18.01
CA LYS A 241 8.33 8.98 17.72
C LYS A 241 8.92 10.27 17.13
N HIS A 242 8.12 11.05 16.42
CA HIS A 242 8.53 12.25 15.68
C HIS A 242 7.82 13.52 16.16
N ARG A 243 7.44 13.59 17.43
CA ARG A 243 6.59 14.66 17.99
C ARG A 243 7.19 16.05 17.81
N GLN A 244 8.51 16.16 17.82
CA GLN A 244 9.25 17.40 17.59
C GLN A 244 9.10 17.95 16.16
N ASP A 245 8.73 17.11 15.17
CA ASP A 245 8.54 17.50 13.76
C ASP A 245 7.11 18.04 13.49
N CYS A 246 6.20 17.88 14.45
CA CYS A 246 4.87 18.45 14.43
C CYS A 246 4.38 18.64 15.87
N PRO A 247 4.77 19.75 16.53
CA PRO A 247 4.47 19.95 17.94
C PRO A 247 2.97 20.08 18.24
N ASN A 248 2.16 20.46 17.24
CA ASN A 248 0.72 20.63 17.41
C ASN A 248 -0.05 19.37 16.96
N GLN A 249 -0.66 18.68 17.92
CA GLN A 249 -1.46 17.47 17.69
C GLN A 249 -2.62 17.67 16.73
N LEU A 250 -3.31 18.82 16.82
CA LEU A 250 -4.45 19.11 15.96
C LEU A 250 -4.03 19.30 14.50
N SER A 251 -2.82 19.81 14.28
CA SER A 251 -2.20 19.96 12.96
C SER A 251 -1.84 18.61 12.37
N PHE A 252 -1.29 17.70 13.19
CA PHE A 252 -1.09 16.30 12.79
C PHE A 252 -2.41 15.63 12.40
N MET A 253 -3.46 15.78 13.21
CA MET A 253 -4.77 15.18 12.92
C MET A 253 -5.42 15.78 11.67
N ARG A 254 -5.22 17.07 11.40
CA ARG A 254 -5.65 17.72 10.16
C ARG A 254 -4.96 17.11 8.94
N LYS A 255 -3.67 16.77 9.04
CA LYS A 255 -2.95 16.04 7.97
C LYS A 255 -3.50 14.63 7.80
N MET A 256 -3.74 13.90 8.90
CA MET A 256 -4.40 12.58 8.86
C MET A 256 -5.78 12.65 8.19
N TRP A 257 -6.60 13.65 8.52
CA TRP A 257 -7.89 13.90 7.87
C TRP A 257 -7.75 14.07 6.35
N LYS A 258 -6.79 14.89 5.91
CA LYS A 258 -6.53 15.08 4.48
C LYS A 258 -6.07 13.79 3.81
N ALA A 259 -5.24 12.98 4.48
CA ALA A 259 -4.82 11.68 3.98
C ALA A 259 -5.99 10.71 3.85
N PHE A 260 -6.97 10.73 4.77
CA PHE A 260 -8.20 9.94 4.64
C PHE A 260 -9.06 10.40 3.46
N GLN A 261 -9.18 11.70 3.24
CA GLN A 261 -9.89 12.23 2.07
C GLN A 261 -9.23 11.77 0.77
N VAL A 262 -7.91 11.90 0.65
CA VAL A 262 -7.18 11.45 -0.55
C VAL A 262 -7.31 9.95 -0.79
N GLN A 263 -7.42 9.15 0.27
CA GLN A 263 -7.63 7.70 0.20
C GLN A 263 -9.11 7.30 -0.01
N GLY A 264 -10.03 8.26 -0.13
CA GLY A 264 -11.46 7.98 -0.30
C GLY A 264 -12.12 7.38 0.93
N LEU A 265 -11.52 7.54 2.13
CA LEU A 265 -12.07 7.07 3.39
C LEU A 265 -13.01 8.10 4.05
N VAL A 266 -12.78 9.38 3.77
CA VAL A 266 -13.59 10.51 4.23
C VAL A 266 -14.03 11.31 3.00
N ASN A 267 -15.28 11.77 2.96
CA ASN A 267 -15.72 12.62 1.86
C ASN A 267 -14.93 13.93 1.83
N SER A 268 -14.41 14.29 0.65
CA SER A 268 -13.60 15.49 0.43
C SER A 268 -14.33 16.80 0.74
N VAL A 269 -15.67 16.82 0.72
CA VAL A 269 -16.46 18.01 1.09
C VAL A 269 -16.50 18.26 2.61
N ILE A 270 -16.27 17.23 3.44
CA ILE A 270 -16.35 17.36 4.89
C ILE A 270 -15.08 18.06 5.41
N LYS A 271 -15.26 19.26 5.98
CA LYS A 271 -14.16 20.01 6.61
C LYS A 271 -13.68 19.29 7.88
N PHE A 272 -12.41 19.49 8.23
CA PHE A 272 -11.84 18.91 9.44
C PHE A 272 -12.52 19.45 10.71
N PRO A 273 -13.17 18.61 11.54
CA PRO A 273 -13.91 19.06 12.72
C PRO A 273 -12.97 19.21 13.93
N GLY A 274 -12.27 20.35 14.00
CA GLY A 274 -11.21 20.60 14.98
C GLY A 274 -11.65 20.47 16.44
N GLU A 275 -12.88 20.86 16.78
CA GLU A 275 -13.42 20.82 18.15
C GLU A 275 -13.63 19.40 18.68
N ILE A 276 -13.92 18.44 17.81
CA ILE A 276 -14.05 17.02 18.20
C ILE A 276 -12.65 16.48 18.52
N PHE A 277 -11.69 16.78 17.66
CA PHE A 277 -10.35 16.20 17.76
C PHE A 277 -9.41 16.90 18.73
N SER A 278 -9.73 18.12 19.19
CA SER A 278 -8.96 18.83 20.22
C SER A 278 -9.02 18.16 21.60
N ARG A 279 -9.97 17.24 21.82
CA ARG A 279 -10.18 16.53 23.09
C ARG A 279 -9.29 15.29 23.26
N PHE A 280 -8.64 14.82 22.19
CA PHE A 280 -7.79 13.63 22.24
C PHE A 280 -6.35 13.99 22.60
N LEU A 281 -5.68 13.07 23.29
CA LEU A 281 -4.26 13.15 23.62
C LEU A 281 -3.36 12.51 22.55
N PHE A 282 -3.95 11.88 21.53
CA PHE A 282 -3.30 11.23 20.40
C PHE A 282 -2.28 10.16 20.83
N ILE A 283 -2.67 9.36 21.83
CA ILE A 283 -1.91 8.19 22.29
C ILE A 283 -2.45 6.90 21.67
N GLU A 284 -1.63 5.85 21.60
CA GLU A 284 -2.01 4.59 20.91
C GLU A 284 -3.31 4.00 21.45
N LYS A 285 -3.55 4.12 22.77
CA LYS A 285 -4.78 3.65 23.44
C LYS A 285 -6.05 4.32 22.93
N GLU A 286 -5.97 5.52 22.35
CA GLU A 286 -7.12 6.26 21.83
C GLU A 286 -7.45 5.93 20.37
N ALA A 287 -6.66 5.08 19.69
CA ALA A 287 -6.86 4.82 18.26
C ALA A 287 -8.30 4.36 17.93
N HIS A 288 -8.90 3.51 18.78
CA HIS A 288 -10.29 3.09 18.63
C HIS A 288 -11.27 4.26 18.80
N ALA A 289 -11.10 5.07 19.84
CA ALA A 289 -11.99 6.22 20.12
C ALA A 289 -11.91 7.28 19.00
N ILE A 290 -10.71 7.58 18.51
CA ILE A 290 -10.49 8.48 17.37
C ILE A 290 -11.14 7.92 16.11
N THR A 291 -11.00 6.61 15.85
CA THR A 291 -11.64 5.96 14.70
C THR A 291 -13.16 6.08 14.78
N SER A 292 -13.75 5.82 15.95
CA SER A 292 -15.19 5.95 16.17
C SER A 292 -15.68 7.39 15.99
N ALA A 293 -14.93 8.39 16.47
CA ALA A 293 -15.25 9.79 16.26
C ALA A 293 -15.25 10.17 14.76
N ILE A 294 -14.28 9.68 13.98
CA ILE A 294 -14.28 9.88 12.52
C ILE A 294 -15.52 9.24 11.89
N LEU A 295 -15.87 8.01 12.28
CA LEU A 295 -17.04 7.33 11.74
C LEU A 295 -18.34 8.10 12.02
N GLN A 296 -18.51 8.63 13.22
CA GLN A 296 -19.66 9.46 13.58
C GLN A 296 -19.75 10.70 12.68
N VAL A 297 -18.62 11.37 12.41
CA VAL A 297 -18.60 12.55 11.53
C VAL A 297 -19.02 12.19 10.10
N ILE A 298 -18.48 11.11 9.54
CA ILE A 298 -18.73 10.75 8.14
C ILE A 298 -20.10 10.09 7.90
N GLN A 299 -20.79 9.62 8.94
CA GLN A 299 -22.14 9.07 8.82
C GLN A 299 -23.12 10.08 8.18
N SER A 300 -22.89 11.37 8.36
CA SER A 300 -23.67 12.44 7.74
C SER A 300 -23.51 12.52 6.22
N ASN A 301 -22.39 12.05 5.66
CA ASN A 301 -22.11 12.11 4.22
C ASN A 301 -21.20 10.94 3.79
N PRO A 302 -21.72 9.70 3.77
CA PRO A 302 -20.94 8.52 3.46
C PRO A 302 -20.62 8.43 1.96
N LEU A 303 -19.43 7.95 1.63
CA LEU A 303 -19.06 7.65 0.25
C LEU A 303 -19.42 6.20 -0.10
N SER A 304 -20.15 5.98 -1.20
CA SER A 304 -20.31 4.65 -1.83
C SER A 304 -18.98 4.12 -2.38
N LYS A 305 -18.87 2.81 -2.65
CA LYS A 305 -17.65 2.20 -3.24
C LYS A 305 -17.20 2.92 -4.53
N LYS A 306 -18.14 3.27 -5.41
CA LYS A 306 -17.88 4.00 -6.66
C LYS A 306 -17.35 5.41 -6.40
N GLN A 307 -17.96 6.15 -5.47
CA GLN A 307 -17.51 7.50 -5.11
C GLN A 307 -16.12 7.48 -4.45
N ARG A 308 -15.82 6.49 -3.60
CA ARG A 308 -14.48 6.32 -3.01
C ARG A 308 -13.41 6.10 -4.09
N GLN A 309 -13.70 5.25 -5.08
CA GLN A 309 -12.81 5.01 -6.22
C GLN A 309 -12.62 6.28 -7.05
N GLN A 310 -13.70 6.99 -7.35
CA GLN A 310 -13.63 8.24 -8.12
C GLN A 310 -12.84 9.32 -7.39
N GLN A 311 -13.06 9.52 -6.09
CA GLN A 311 -12.33 10.52 -5.30
C GLN A 311 -10.83 10.23 -5.27
N ARG A 312 -10.44 8.96 -5.13
CA ARG A 312 -9.03 8.53 -5.22
C ARG A 312 -8.44 8.80 -6.60
N LEU A 313 -9.19 8.50 -7.67
CA LEU A 313 -8.75 8.74 -9.05
C LEU A 313 -8.58 10.24 -9.33
N THR A 314 -9.50 11.08 -8.84
CA THR A 314 -9.40 12.54 -8.95
C THR A 314 -8.17 13.05 -8.23
N ALA A 315 -7.95 12.63 -6.98
CA ALA A 315 -6.76 13.03 -6.21
C ALA A 315 -5.46 12.60 -6.90
N LEU A 316 -5.42 11.38 -7.42
CA LEU A 316 -4.28 10.85 -8.17
C LEU A 316 -4.02 11.68 -9.44
N THR A 317 -5.06 11.95 -10.23
CA THR A 317 -4.98 12.72 -11.48
C THR A 317 -4.48 14.15 -11.24
N ILE A 318 -5.06 14.85 -10.27
CA ILE A 318 -4.64 16.21 -9.90
C ILE A 318 -3.17 16.22 -9.48
N THR A 319 -2.75 15.24 -8.69
CA THR A 319 -1.36 15.19 -8.18
C THR A 319 -0.36 14.97 -9.31
N TYR A 320 -0.67 14.10 -10.28
CA TYR A 320 0.23 13.86 -11.41
C TYR A 320 0.20 15.00 -12.44
N ARG A 321 -0.86 15.82 -12.50
CA ARG A 321 -1.09 16.81 -13.58
C ARG A 321 0.10 17.73 -13.86
N ASN A 322 0.81 18.13 -12.81
CA ASN A 322 1.91 19.09 -12.88
C ASN A 322 3.30 18.44 -12.74
N ILE A 323 3.39 17.12 -12.91
CA ILE A 323 4.67 16.42 -12.84
C ILE A 323 5.43 16.62 -14.15
N ARG A 324 6.71 16.97 -14.03
CA ARG A 324 7.62 17.19 -15.16
C ARG A 324 7.66 15.94 -16.03
N TRP A 325 7.52 16.13 -17.33
CA TRP A 325 7.49 15.02 -18.29
C TRP A 325 8.77 14.16 -18.22
N GLN A 326 9.93 14.78 -18.04
CA GLN A 326 11.20 14.07 -17.88
C GLN A 326 11.18 13.11 -16.68
N THR A 327 10.57 13.50 -15.57
CA THR A 327 10.38 12.63 -14.39
C THR A 327 9.48 11.45 -14.74
N ILE A 328 8.39 11.67 -15.47
CA ILE A 328 7.49 10.59 -15.93
C ILE A 328 8.23 9.59 -16.82
N VAL A 329 9.00 10.07 -17.79
CA VAL A 329 9.80 9.21 -18.70
C VAL A 329 10.83 8.39 -17.91
N ASN A 330 11.51 9.00 -16.93
CA ASN A 330 12.46 8.29 -16.10
C ASN A 330 11.77 7.23 -15.22
N LEU A 331 10.61 7.55 -14.63
CA LEU A 331 9.82 6.57 -13.87
C LEU A 331 9.35 5.41 -14.75
N GLN A 332 8.96 5.66 -16.00
CA GLN A 332 8.61 4.59 -16.95
C GLN A 332 9.77 3.61 -17.15
N ARG A 333 11.02 4.09 -17.12
CA ARG A 333 12.21 3.22 -17.18
C ARG A 333 12.41 2.45 -15.87
N VAL A 334 12.31 3.12 -14.72
CA VAL A 334 12.47 2.49 -13.39
C VAL A 334 11.42 1.39 -13.17
N PHE A 335 10.16 1.62 -13.56
CA PHE A 335 9.04 0.69 -13.36
C PHE A 335 8.67 -0.11 -14.63
N LYS A 336 9.54 -0.13 -15.65
CA LYS A 336 9.27 -0.75 -16.96
C LYS A 336 8.69 -2.16 -16.83
N LEU A 337 9.31 -2.98 -15.97
CA LEU A 337 8.90 -4.35 -15.74
C LEU A 337 7.52 -4.46 -15.08
N ASP A 338 7.20 -3.59 -14.12
CA ASP A 338 5.87 -3.60 -13.50
C ASP A 338 4.78 -3.29 -14.53
N PHE A 339 5.02 -2.34 -15.45
CA PHE A 339 4.08 -2.04 -16.52
C PHE A 339 3.89 -3.23 -17.47
N GLN A 340 4.99 -3.81 -17.96
CA GLN A 340 4.97 -4.88 -18.96
C GLN A 340 4.45 -6.21 -18.40
N LEU A 341 4.96 -6.65 -17.26
CA LEU A 341 4.63 -7.96 -16.67
C LEU A 341 3.22 -7.96 -16.11
N PHE A 342 2.79 -6.88 -15.46
CA PHE A 342 1.50 -6.86 -14.80
C PHE A 342 0.40 -6.25 -15.66
N GLY A 343 0.71 -5.74 -16.85
CA GLY A 343 -0.25 -5.20 -17.82
C GLY A 343 -0.90 -3.90 -17.35
N TYR A 344 -0.10 -3.00 -16.78
CA TYR A 344 -0.51 -1.64 -16.42
C TYR A 344 -0.14 -0.67 -17.54
N SER A 345 -0.94 0.39 -17.70
CA SER A 345 -0.59 1.50 -18.59
C SER A 345 0.70 2.15 -18.10
N ASN A 346 1.65 2.37 -19.01
CA ASN A 346 2.83 3.18 -18.71
C ASN A 346 2.55 4.69 -18.79
N TYR A 347 1.33 5.11 -19.12
CA TYR A 347 0.93 6.51 -19.07
C TYR A 347 0.29 6.87 -17.71
N PRO A 348 0.62 8.03 -17.14
CA PRO A 348 0.00 8.48 -15.90
C PRO A 348 -1.50 8.73 -16.09
N PRO A 349 -2.29 8.68 -15.00
CA PRO A 349 -3.76 8.71 -15.04
C PRO A 349 -4.39 9.99 -15.61
N ILE A 350 -3.60 11.02 -15.92
CA ILE A 350 -4.04 12.27 -16.57
C ILE A 350 -4.44 12.04 -18.04
N MET A 351 -3.88 11.01 -18.69
CA MET A 351 -4.00 10.83 -20.14
C MET A 351 -5.15 9.91 -20.58
N TYR A 352 -5.98 9.40 -19.65
CA TYR A 352 -7.09 8.50 -20.00
C TYR A 352 -8.20 9.15 -20.84
N ASN A 353 -8.33 10.48 -20.80
CA ASN A 353 -9.29 11.21 -21.63
C ASN A 353 -8.74 11.56 -23.03
N ILE A 354 -7.44 11.40 -23.29
CA ILE A 354 -6.84 11.68 -24.61
C ILE A 354 -6.82 10.41 -25.47
N THR A 355 -6.71 9.22 -24.88
CA THR A 355 -6.65 7.95 -25.62
C THR A 355 -8.03 7.36 -25.96
N LYS A 356 -9.11 7.80 -25.30
CA LYS A 356 -10.48 7.41 -25.69
C LYS A 356 -11.00 8.15 -26.92
N THR A 357 -10.47 9.34 -27.23
CA THR A 357 -10.80 10.07 -28.46
C THR A 357 -10.02 9.57 -29.67
N THR A 358 -8.88 8.89 -29.49
CA THR A 358 -8.07 8.35 -30.60
C THR A 358 -8.26 6.86 -30.89
N ASN A 359 -8.70 6.05 -29.91
CA ASN A 359 -8.94 4.61 -30.13
C ASN A 359 -10.41 4.28 -30.50
N GLY A 360 -11.13 5.26 -31.04
CA GLY A 360 -12.44 5.09 -31.68
C GLY A 360 -12.37 4.76 -33.18
N TYR A 361 -11.16 4.65 -33.74
CA TYR A 361 -10.92 4.15 -35.09
C TYR A 361 -9.68 3.26 -35.08
N ILE A 362 -9.94 1.97 -35.32
CA ILE A 362 -9.11 0.86 -35.84
C ILE A 362 -9.53 -0.43 -35.13
#